data_AF-A0A1B3X652-F1
#
_entry.id   AF-A0A1B3X652-F1
#
_cell.length_a   1.000
_cell.length_b   1.000
_cell.length_c   1.000
_cell.angle_alpha   90.00
_cell.angle_beta   90.00
_cell.angle_gamma   90.00
#
_symmetry.space_group_name_H-M   'P 1'
#
loop_
_entity.id
_entity.type
_entity.pdbx_description
1 polymer ?
#
loop_
_entity_poly.entity_id
_entity_poly.type
_entity_poly.pdbx_seq_one_letter_code
_entity_poly.pdbx_strand_id
1 'polypeptide(L)'
;MTIQPISDNSLLGGAAQTSYDAARMSAESKSFQATLDELQRKAETRPAAETAGYVPRNPMTDAEREAKNLHEACEGFEAMFLSMMYKQMRATVPETELFGKKSNAIKIFEDMRDTELMNSVAKGGGIGIADMMYKQLTINKR
;
A
#
# COMPACT_ATOMS: atom_id res chain seq x y z
N MET A 1 37.17 -28.59 -14.34
CA MET A 1 38.14 -27.65 -14.92
C MET A 1 37.67 -26.26 -14.51
N THR A 2 38.09 -25.77 -13.35
CA THR A 2 37.60 -24.52 -12.75
C THR A 2 38.79 -23.60 -12.49
N ILE A 3 38.65 -22.39 -12.99
CA ILE A 3 39.69 -21.38 -13.17
C ILE A 3 39.98 -20.72 -11.81
N GLN A 4 41.27 -20.54 -11.50
CA GLN A 4 41.77 -19.86 -10.31
C GLN A 4 41.54 -18.34 -10.44
N PRO A 5 41.01 -17.64 -9.41
CA PRO A 5 41.09 -16.19 -9.35
C PRO A 5 42.48 -15.75 -8.85
N ILE A 6 43.05 -14.80 -9.59
CA ILE A 6 44.34 -14.14 -9.34
C ILE A 6 44.34 -13.48 -7.97
N SER A 7 45.18 -13.98 -7.06
CA SER A 7 45.60 -13.27 -5.86
C SER A 7 46.74 -12.32 -6.24
N ASP A 8 46.47 -11.03 -6.31
CA ASP A 8 47.51 -10.01 -6.27
C ASP A 8 47.01 -8.76 -5.53
N ASN A 9 47.15 -8.82 -4.21
CA ASN A 9 47.62 -7.67 -3.42
C ASN A 9 48.13 -8.19 -2.08
N SER A 10 49.25 -8.93 -2.15
CA SER A 10 50.24 -8.76 -1.10
C SER A 10 50.64 -7.29 -1.14
N LEU A 11 50.59 -6.58 0.00
CA LEU A 11 51.76 -5.91 0.58
C LEU A 11 51.32 -4.85 1.62
N LEU A 12 51.77 -5.09 2.85
CA LEU A 12 51.77 -4.24 4.06
C LEU A 12 50.45 -4.11 4.86
N GLY A 13 50.41 -4.74 6.05
CA GLY A 13 49.58 -4.24 7.18
C GLY A 13 48.71 -5.23 7.97
N GLY A 14 48.99 -6.54 7.93
CA GLY A 14 48.04 -7.58 8.37
C GLY A 14 47.78 -7.80 9.87
N ALA A 15 48.33 -7.01 10.80
CA ALA A 15 48.09 -7.20 12.24
C ALA A 15 47.36 -6.03 12.94
N ALA A 16 47.53 -4.80 12.44
CA ALA A 16 46.92 -3.61 13.03
C ALA A 16 45.47 -3.37 12.55
N GLN A 17 45.14 -3.80 11.32
CA GLN A 17 43.80 -3.65 10.74
C GLN A 17 42.78 -4.59 11.43
N THR A 18 43.15 -5.86 11.66
CA THR A 18 42.27 -6.86 12.31
C THR A 18 41.88 -6.49 13.75
N SER A 19 42.81 -5.89 14.51
CA SER A 19 42.55 -5.48 15.90
C SER A 19 41.71 -4.20 15.98
N TYR A 20 41.89 -3.28 15.03
CA TYR A 20 41.06 -2.09 14.89
C TYR A 20 39.63 -2.43 14.45
N ASP A 21 39.46 -3.33 13.49
CA ASP A 21 38.15 -3.82 13.04
C ASP A 21 37.42 -4.59 14.15
N ALA A 22 38.13 -5.44 14.91
CA ALA A 22 37.55 -6.14 16.06
C ALA A 22 37.11 -5.18 17.18
N ALA A 23 37.89 -4.13 17.45
CA ALA A 23 37.55 -3.12 18.43
C ALA A 23 36.30 -2.32 18.03
N ARG A 24 36.18 -1.97 16.73
CA ARG A 24 35.01 -1.30 16.18
C ARG A 24 33.76 -2.16 16.24
N MET A 25 33.84 -3.43 15.84
CA MET A 25 32.71 -4.36 15.92
C MET A 25 32.24 -4.59 17.36
N SER A 26 33.15 -4.62 18.33
CA SER A 26 32.81 -4.70 19.75
C SER A 26 32.17 -3.41 20.28
N ALA A 27 32.61 -2.25 19.79
CA ALA A 27 31.98 -0.97 20.14
C ALA A 27 30.58 -0.84 19.54
N GLU A 28 30.39 -1.25 18.29
CA GLU A 28 29.11 -1.27 17.60
C GLU A 28 28.13 -2.24 18.27
N SER A 29 28.56 -3.45 18.65
CA SER A 29 27.72 -4.41 19.38
C SER A 29 27.31 -3.92 20.77
N LYS A 30 28.21 -3.25 21.49
CA LYS A 30 27.89 -2.61 22.78
C LYS A 30 26.91 -1.45 22.62
N SER A 31 27.07 -0.63 21.58
CA SER A 31 26.15 0.47 21.28
C SER A 31 24.76 -0.05 20.91
N PHE A 32 24.70 -1.14 20.14
CA PHE A 32 23.45 -1.81 19.80
C PHE A 32 22.79 -2.42 21.04
N GLN A 33 23.55 -3.10 21.90
CA GLN A 33 23.03 -3.64 23.15
C GLN A 33 22.50 -2.53 24.07
N ALA A 34 23.21 -1.41 24.19
CA ALA A 34 22.74 -0.26 24.96
C ALA A 34 21.44 0.34 24.38
N THR A 35 21.29 0.38 23.05
CA THR A 35 20.03 0.81 22.43
C THR A 35 18.89 -0.17 22.68
N LEU A 36 19.17 -1.49 22.71
CA LEU A 36 18.17 -2.50 23.06
C LEU A 36 17.73 -2.38 24.52
N ASP A 37 18.68 -2.24 25.44
CA ASP A 37 18.40 -2.06 26.86
C ASP A 37 17.62 -0.75 27.10
N GLU A 38 17.93 0.33 26.37
CA GLU A 38 17.17 1.58 26.43
C GLU A 38 15.75 1.43 25.88
N LEU A 39 15.57 0.72 24.76
CA LEU A 39 14.24 0.42 24.22
C LEU A 39 13.43 -0.45 25.19
N GLN A 40 14.06 -1.44 25.82
CA GLN A 40 13.42 -2.33 26.78
C GLN A 40 13.04 -1.57 28.07
N ARG A 41 13.95 -0.75 28.60
CA ARG A 41 13.65 0.15 29.73
C ARG A 41 12.54 1.14 29.38
N LYS A 42 12.51 1.68 28.16
CA LYS A 42 11.46 2.59 27.67
C LYS A 42 10.13 1.86 27.45
N ALA A 43 10.12 0.55 27.24
CA ALA A 43 8.92 -0.26 27.23
C ALA A 43 8.42 -0.52 28.66
N GLU A 44 9.32 -0.76 29.61
CA GLU A 44 9.01 -1.05 31.03
C GLU A 44 8.63 0.20 31.84
N THR A 45 9.19 1.37 31.53
CA THR A 45 8.92 2.65 32.23
C THR A 45 7.74 3.45 31.68
N ARG A 46 7.10 2.97 30.61
CA ARG A 46 5.76 3.49 30.25
C ARG A 46 4.82 3.12 31.39
N PRO A 47 4.11 4.08 32.02
CA PRO A 47 3.09 3.74 32.99
C PRO A 47 2.11 2.76 32.34
N ALA A 48 1.63 1.79 33.11
CA ALA A 48 0.73 0.71 32.71
C ALA A 48 -0.68 1.18 32.27
N ALA A 49 -0.76 2.31 31.58
CA ALA A 49 -1.94 2.87 30.94
C ALA A 49 -1.91 2.72 29.40
N GLU A 50 -0.78 2.30 28.80
CA GLU A 50 -0.64 2.15 27.34
C GLU A 50 -0.63 0.70 26.84
N THR A 51 -0.96 -0.29 27.69
CA THR A 51 -1.26 -1.67 27.26
C THR A 51 -2.73 -1.87 26.87
N ALA A 52 -3.55 -0.82 26.95
CA ALA A 52 -4.81 -0.77 26.21
C ALA A 52 -4.46 -0.38 24.77
N GLY A 53 -4.67 -1.30 23.83
CA GLY A 53 -4.52 -1.04 22.40
C GLY A 53 -5.19 0.29 22.03
N TYR A 54 -4.60 1.00 21.06
CA TYR A 54 -5.08 2.29 20.55
C TYR A 54 -6.60 2.41 20.65
N VAL A 55 -7.09 3.12 21.68
CA VAL A 55 -8.50 3.45 21.81
C VAL A 55 -8.66 4.78 21.08
N PRO A 56 -9.22 4.80 19.86
CA PRO A 56 -9.49 6.06 19.19
C PRO A 56 -10.30 6.95 20.12
N ARG A 57 -9.94 8.23 20.20
CA ARG A 57 -10.55 9.25 21.08
C ARG A 57 -12.06 9.43 20.85
N ASN A 58 -12.58 8.81 19.79
CA ASN A 58 -13.99 8.55 19.53
C ASN A 58 -14.11 7.17 18.82
N PRO A 59 -14.42 6.07 19.52
CA PRO A 59 -14.64 4.80 18.85
C PRO A 59 -15.91 4.90 18.02
N MET A 60 -15.77 4.69 16.72
CA MET A 60 -16.89 4.53 15.80
C MET A 60 -17.74 3.35 16.30
N THR A 61 -19.01 3.60 16.57
CA THR A 61 -19.96 2.57 17.01
C THR A 61 -20.10 1.48 15.95
N ASP A 62 -20.53 0.28 16.34
CA ASP A 62 -20.72 -0.82 15.38
C ASP A 62 -21.70 -0.44 14.26
N ALA A 63 -22.73 0.33 14.59
CA ALA A 63 -23.69 0.88 13.63
C ALA A 63 -23.04 1.85 12.63
N GLU A 64 -22.14 2.72 13.09
CA GLU A 64 -21.41 3.64 12.21
C GLU A 64 -20.44 2.88 11.30
N ARG A 65 -19.71 1.87 11.83
CA ARG A 65 -18.81 1.02 11.01
C ARG A 65 -19.58 0.29 9.93
N GLU A 66 -20.74 -0.26 10.27
CA GLU A 66 -21.59 -0.95 9.31
C GLU A 66 -22.16 0.00 8.25
N ALA A 67 -22.60 1.19 8.65
CA ALA A 67 -23.05 2.24 7.74
C ALA A 67 -21.95 2.65 6.76
N LYS A 68 -20.71 2.81 7.22
CA LYS A 68 -19.56 3.12 6.37
C LYS A 68 -19.26 1.98 5.39
N ASN A 69 -19.19 0.74 5.85
CA ASN A 69 -18.93 -0.42 5.00
C ASN A 69 -20.01 -0.58 3.91
N LEU A 70 -21.28 -0.33 4.26
CA LEU A 70 -22.38 -0.37 3.31
C LEU A 70 -22.24 0.72 2.24
N HIS A 71 -21.84 1.93 2.64
CA HIS A 71 -21.58 3.03 1.73
C HIS A 71 -20.42 2.69 0.77
N GLU A 72 -19.29 2.23 1.29
CA GLU A 72 -18.13 1.82 0.49
C GLU A 72 -18.47 0.69 -0.50
N ALA A 73 -19.33 -0.25 -0.11
CA ALA A 73 -19.82 -1.29 -1.01
C ALA A 73 -20.69 -0.72 -2.15
N CYS A 74 -21.53 0.28 -1.86
CA CYS A 74 -22.34 0.97 -2.87
C CYS A 74 -21.46 1.78 -3.84
N GLU A 75 -20.44 2.48 -3.34
CA GLU A 75 -19.44 3.16 -4.17
C GLU A 75 -18.68 2.19 -5.08
N GLY A 76 -18.29 1.03 -4.54
CA GLY A 76 -17.63 -0.03 -5.32
C GLY A 76 -18.51 -0.59 -6.45
N PHE A 77 -19.81 -0.71 -6.19
CA PHE A 77 -20.77 -1.10 -7.23
C PHE A 77 -20.89 -0.02 -8.33
N GLU A 78 -21.03 1.25 -7.95
CA GLU A 78 -21.09 2.36 -8.90
C GLU A 78 -19.80 2.43 -9.74
N ALA A 79 -18.63 2.23 -9.14
CA ALA A 79 -17.35 2.18 -9.86
C ALA A 79 -17.30 1.08 -10.91
N MET A 80 -17.78 -0.12 -10.59
CA MET A 80 -17.86 -1.24 -11.54
C MET A 80 -18.83 -0.91 -12.68
N PHE A 81 -20.00 -0.37 -12.36
CA PHE A 81 -21.00 0.03 -13.34
C PHE A 81 -20.46 1.10 -14.29
N LEU A 82 -19.84 2.15 -13.76
CA LEU A 82 -19.19 3.21 -14.53
C LEU A 82 -18.08 2.67 -15.41
N SER A 83 -17.26 1.74 -14.91
CA SER A 83 -16.22 1.06 -15.70
C SER A 83 -16.80 0.34 -16.90
N MET A 84 -17.90 -0.40 -16.72
CA MET A 84 -18.58 -1.09 -17.81
C MET A 84 -19.20 -0.10 -18.81
N MET A 85 -19.91 0.91 -18.31
CA MET A 85 -20.52 1.96 -19.13
C MET A 85 -19.46 2.69 -19.97
N TYR A 86 -18.36 3.12 -19.35
CA TYR A 86 -17.29 3.84 -20.03
C TYR A 86 -16.61 2.99 -21.11
N LYS A 87 -16.40 1.69 -20.86
CA LYS A 87 -15.89 0.75 -21.87
C LYS A 87 -16.82 0.65 -23.08
N GLN A 88 -18.14 0.56 -22.84
CA GLN A 88 -19.12 0.54 -23.93
C GLN A 88 -19.14 1.85 -24.70
N MET A 89 -19.06 3.00 -24.02
CA MET A 89 -18.93 4.31 -24.68
C MET A 89 -17.69 4.36 -25.58
N ARG A 90 -16.53 3.89 -25.10
CA ARG A 90 -15.29 3.85 -25.88
C ARG A 90 -15.39 2.94 -27.10
N ALA A 91 -16.10 1.82 -26.97
CA ALA A 91 -16.33 0.88 -28.07
C ALA A 91 -17.19 1.46 -29.21
N THR A 92 -17.96 2.53 -28.95
CA THR A 92 -18.71 3.24 -30.00
C THR A 92 -17.84 4.14 -30.87
N VAL A 93 -16.61 4.47 -30.44
CA VAL A 93 -15.69 5.32 -31.18
C VAL A 93 -14.84 4.44 -32.11
N PRO A 94 -14.90 4.64 -33.46
CA PRO A 94 -14.13 3.82 -34.39
C PRO A 94 -12.62 4.00 -34.19
N GLU A 95 -11.88 2.88 -34.22
CA GLU A 95 -10.41 2.93 -34.18
C GLU A 95 -9.90 3.64 -35.44
N THR A 96 -9.04 4.66 -35.26
CA THR A 96 -8.45 5.40 -36.38
C THR A 96 -7.20 4.66 -36.87
N GLU A 97 -7.15 4.31 -38.16
CA GLU A 97 -5.99 3.61 -38.77
C GLU A 97 -4.80 4.53 -39.07
N LEU A 98 -4.93 5.84 -38.82
CA LEU A 98 -3.93 6.87 -39.14
C LEU A 98 -2.56 6.61 -38.49
N PHE A 99 -2.54 5.94 -37.34
CA PHE A 99 -1.31 5.55 -36.63
C PHE A 99 -1.11 4.02 -36.56
N GLY A 100 -1.84 3.26 -37.40
CA GLY A 100 -1.87 1.80 -37.36
C GLY A 100 -2.80 1.23 -36.28
N LYS A 101 -2.90 -0.11 -36.23
CA LYS A 101 -3.75 -0.82 -35.26
C LYS A 101 -3.19 -0.66 -33.84
N LYS A 102 -4.07 -0.41 -32.85
CA LYS A 102 -3.67 -0.39 -31.44
C LYS A 102 -3.07 -1.73 -31.03
N SER A 103 -1.93 -1.69 -30.33
CA SER A 103 -1.31 -2.88 -29.77
C SER A 103 -2.13 -3.43 -28.59
N ASN A 104 -2.04 -4.73 -28.34
CA ASN A 104 -2.70 -5.37 -27.19
C ASN A 104 -2.24 -4.78 -25.86
N ALA A 105 -0.96 -4.38 -25.75
CA ALA A 105 -0.42 -3.73 -24.56
C ALA A 105 -1.12 -2.40 -24.25
N ILE A 106 -1.39 -1.59 -25.28
CA ILE A 106 -2.13 -0.33 -25.13
C ILE A 106 -3.57 -0.59 -24.68
N LYS A 107 -4.24 -1.61 -25.25
CA LYS A 107 -5.61 -1.97 -24.84
C LYS A 107 -5.68 -2.35 -23.37
N ILE A 108 -4.76 -3.19 -22.90
CA ILE A 108 -4.68 -3.59 -21.49
C ILE A 108 -4.40 -2.38 -20.59
N PHE A 109 -3.48 -1.51 -20.98
CA PHE A 109 -3.18 -0.29 -20.23
C PHE A 109 -4.39 0.64 -20.15
N GLU A 110 -5.06 0.88 -21.27
CA GLU A 110 -6.29 1.69 -21.33
C GLU A 110 -7.36 1.11 -20.42
N ASP A 111 -7.55 -0.22 -20.40
CA ASP A 111 -8.56 -0.85 -19.56
C ASP A 111 -8.26 -0.75 -18.07
N MET A 112 -6.99 -0.88 -17.65
CA MET A 112 -6.58 -0.64 -16.26
C MET A 112 -6.76 0.84 -15.89
N ARG A 113 -6.31 1.74 -16.77
CA ARG A 113 -6.46 3.20 -16.59
C ARG A 113 -7.92 3.60 -16.43
N ASP A 114 -8.78 3.08 -17.29
CA ASP A 114 -10.21 3.39 -17.30
C ASP A 114 -10.86 2.87 -16.01
N THR A 115 -10.47 1.69 -15.53
CA THR A 115 -10.97 1.13 -14.27
C THR A 115 -10.57 2.03 -13.09
N GLU A 116 -9.31 2.43 -12.98
CA GLU A 116 -8.86 3.32 -11.90
C GLU A 116 -9.48 4.72 -11.99
N LEU A 117 -9.66 5.23 -13.20
CA LEU A 117 -10.37 6.49 -13.42
C LEU A 117 -11.81 6.39 -12.90
N MET A 118 -12.55 5.35 -13.27
CA MET A 118 -13.94 5.18 -12.82
C MET A 118 -14.03 4.90 -11.31
N ASN A 119 -13.06 4.21 -10.71
CA ASN A 119 -12.94 4.07 -9.25
C ASN A 119 -12.79 5.44 -8.58
N SER A 120 -11.97 6.33 -9.13
CA SER A 120 -11.77 7.68 -8.60
C SER A 120 -13.01 8.57 -8.75
N VAL A 121 -13.72 8.44 -9.89
CA VAL A 121 -14.96 9.17 -10.15
C VAL A 121 -16.07 8.74 -9.20
N ALA A 122 -16.26 7.43 -8.98
CA ALA A 122 -17.25 6.93 -8.04
C ALA A 122 -17.01 7.46 -6.61
N LYS A 123 -15.76 7.42 -6.14
CA LYS A 123 -15.37 7.99 -4.83
C LYS A 123 -15.53 9.51 -4.73
N GLY A 124 -15.44 10.22 -5.85
CA GLY A 124 -15.57 11.68 -5.93
C GLY A 124 -17.01 12.19 -5.98
N GLY A 125 -18.02 11.31 -5.92
CA GLY A 125 -19.44 11.65 -6.00
C GLY A 125 -20.16 11.08 -7.22
N GLY A 126 -19.43 10.45 -8.15
CA GLY A 126 -19.99 9.60 -9.20
C GLY A 126 -21.16 10.22 -9.98
N ILE A 127 -22.17 9.40 -10.24
CA ILE A 127 -23.45 9.81 -10.84
C ILE A 127 -24.60 9.72 -9.82
N GLY A 128 -24.31 9.36 -8.58
CA GLY A 128 -25.27 9.28 -7.47
C GLY A 128 -25.98 7.93 -7.33
N ILE A 129 -25.54 6.89 -8.04
CA ILE A 129 -26.13 5.54 -7.90
C ILE A 129 -25.77 4.95 -6.53
N ALA A 130 -24.54 5.16 -6.05
CA ALA A 130 -24.13 4.70 -4.73
C ALA A 130 -25.03 5.26 -3.63
N ASP A 131 -25.32 6.57 -3.67
CA ASP A 131 -26.21 7.24 -2.72
C ASP A 131 -27.63 6.70 -2.78
N MET A 132 -28.15 6.47 -3.99
CA MET A 132 -29.50 5.94 -4.17
C MET A 132 -29.61 4.52 -3.62
N MET A 133 -28.61 3.67 -3.90
CA MET A 133 -28.53 2.30 -3.40
C MET A 133 -28.40 2.28 -1.87
N TYR A 134 -27.54 3.14 -1.32
CA TYR A 134 -27.35 3.30 0.12
C TYR A 134 -28.67 3.70 0.82
N LYS A 135 -29.40 4.67 0.28
CA LYS A 135 -30.72 5.08 0.80
C LYS A 135 -31.73 3.92 0.78
N GLN A 136 -31.79 3.16 -0.31
CA GLN A 136 -32.73 2.03 -0.41
C GLN A 136 -32.39 0.92 0.58
N LEU A 137 -31.11 0.57 0.72
CA LEU A 137 -30.66 -0.49 1.61
C LEU A 137 -30.80 -0.09 3.09
N THR A 138 -30.61 1.19 3.43
CA THR A 138 -30.82 1.68 4.80
C THR A 138 -32.30 1.77 5.18
N ILE A 139 -33.19 2.10 4.24
CA ILE A 139 -34.65 2.10 4.47
C ILE A 139 -35.16 0.68 4.68
N ASN A 140 -34.75 -0.28 3.86
CA ASN A 140 -35.25 -1.66 3.88
C ASN A 140 -34.65 -2.51 5.03
N LYS A 141 -33.59 -2.02 5.69
CA LYS A 141 -32.98 -2.69 6.83
C LYS A 141 -33.72 -2.46 8.16
N ARG A 142 -34.68 -1.53 8.20
CA ARG A 142 -35.56 -1.28 9.35
C ARG A 142 -36.86 -2.07 9.23
#